data_AF-A0A442W7R1-F1
#
_entry.id   AF-A0A442W7R1-F1
#
_cell.length_a   1.000
_cell.length_b   1.000
_cell.length_c   1.000
_cell.angle_alpha   90.00
_cell.angle_beta   90.00
_cell.angle_gamma   90.00
#
_symmetry.space_group_name_H-M   'P 1'
#
loop_
_entity.id
_entity.type
_entity.pdbx_description
1 polymer ?
#
loop_
_entity_poly.entity_id
_entity_poly.type
_entity_poly.pdbx_seq_one_letter_code
_entity_poly.pdbx_strand_id
1 'polypeptide(L)'
;MLNRSEIMKAAWAKWNAHFAARPHLARKLNRADFGFYLAAAWHEAKAAQMTVPERRADRITVEIDRLKYQSFRVNIEPRRRQLETELAALAG
;
A
#
# COMPACT_ATOMS: atom_id res chain seq x y z
N MET A 1 -11.16 8.52 -12.88
CA MET A 1 -9.72 8.83 -13.04
C MET A 1 -9.25 9.54 -11.78
N LEU A 2 -8.12 9.14 -11.19
CA LEU A 2 -7.59 9.77 -9.98
C LEU A 2 -7.07 11.19 -10.29
N ASN A 3 -7.43 12.16 -9.45
CA ASN A 3 -6.98 13.54 -9.63
C ASN A 3 -5.50 13.68 -9.25
N ARG A 4 -4.64 13.81 -10.27
CA ARG A 4 -3.18 13.88 -10.12
C ARG A 4 -2.73 15.08 -9.29
N SER A 5 -3.42 16.23 -9.38
CA SER A 5 -3.03 17.42 -8.62
C SER A 5 -3.31 17.24 -7.12
N GLU A 6 -4.44 16.61 -6.77
CA GLU A 6 -4.77 16.28 -5.38
C GLU A 6 -3.82 15.24 -4.79
N ILE A 7 -3.42 14.24 -5.58
CA ILE A 7 -2.39 13.27 -5.15
C ILE A 7 -1.05 13.97 -4.87
N MET A 8 -0.65 14.92 -5.72
CA MET A 8 0.58 15.68 -5.52
C MET A 8 0.52 16.55 -4.27
N LYS A 9 -0.61 17.21 -4.01
CA LYS A 9 -0.84 17.98 -2.77
C LYS A 9 -0.77 17.09 -1.53
N ALA A 10 -1.40 15.91 -1.59
CA ALA A 10 -1.36 14.95 -0.49
C ALA A 10 0.07 14.43 -0.22
N ALA A 11 0.83 14.11 -1.27
CA ALA A 11 2.24 13.72 -1.16
C ALA A 11 3.08 14.85 -0.53
N TRP A 12 2.87 16.09 -0.96
CA TRP A 12 3.53 17.26 -0.40
C TRP A 12 3.22 17.48 1.08
N ALA A 13 1.95 17.33 1.47
CA ALA A 13 1.52 17.43 2.86
C ALA A 13 2.20 16.37 3.74
N LYS A 14 2.29 15.12 3.27
CA LYS A 14 2.99 14.03 3.99
C LYS A 14 4.48 14.29 4.13
N TRP A 15 5.13 14.75 3.07
CA TRP A 15 6.55 15.11 3.11
C TRP A 15 6.79 16.23 4.13
N ASN A 16 5.99 17.30 4.11
CA ASN A 16 6.11 18.37 5.10
C ASN A 16 5.88 17.89 6.54
N ALA A 17 4.84 17.10 6.77
CA ALA A 17 4.55 16.56 8.10
C ALA A 17 5.69 15.68 8.64
N HIS A 18 6.31 14.88 7.78
CA HIS A 18 7.46 14.04 8.16
C HIS A 18 8.65 14.87 8.69
N PHE A 19 9.03 15.94 7.99
CA PHE A 19 10.15 16.80 8.42
C PHE A 19 9.77 17.75 9.56
N ALA A 20 8.51 18.18 9.64
CA ALA A 20 8.01 18.94 10.79
C ALA A 20 8.10 18.12 12.09
N ALA A 21 7.81 16.81 12.03
CA ALA A 21 7.96 15.91 13.16
C ALA A 21 9.42 15.53 13.48
N ARG A 22 10.37 15.83 12.58
CA ARG A 22 11.78 15.40 12.67
C ARG A 22 12.72 16.55 12.34
N PRO A 23 12.79 17.58 13.19
CA PRO A 23 13.55 18.81 12.91
C PRO A 23 15.06 18.60 12.78
N HIS A 24 15.58 17.48 13.29
CA HIS A 24 16.98 17.09 13.18
C HIS A 24 17.35 16.55 11.79
N LEU A 25 16.37 16.22 10.94
CA LEU A 25 16.64 15.74 9.58
C LEU A 25 16.81 16.93 8.63
N ALA A 26 17.86 16.87 7.79
CA ALA A 26 18.06 17.86 6.75
C ALA A 26 16.92 17.81 5.72
N ARG A 27 16.16 18.91 5.61
CA ARG A 27 15.07 19.03 4.64
C ARG A 27 15.65 19.38 3.27
N LYS A 28 15.90 18.36 2.45
CA LYS A 28 16.29 18.53 1.05
C LYS A 28 15.31 17.77 0.16
N LEU A 29 14.76 18.46 -0.84
CA LEU A 29 13.89 17.80 -1.81
C LEU A 29 14.75 16.91 -2.71
N ASN A 30 14.53 15.60 -2.63
CA ASN A 30 15.12 14.59 -3.47
C ASN A 30 13.99 13.82 -4.15
N ARG A 31 14.12 13.60 -5.46
CA ARG A 31 13.09 12.88 -6.25
C ARG A 31 12.90 11.45 -5.77
N ALA A 32 13.98 10.75 -5.40
CA ALA A 32 13.89 9.37 -4.92
C ALA A 32 13.10 9.31 -3.61
N ASP A 33 13.44 10.16 -2.65
CA ASP A 33 12.78 10.23 -1.35
C ASP A 33 11.32 10.72 -1.48
N PHE A 34 11.09 11.72 -2.32
CA PHE A 34 9.74 12.21 -2.59
C PHE A 34 8.86 11.14 -3.27
N GLY A 35 9.48 10.25 -4.05
CA GLY A 35 8.81 9.11 -4.68
C GLY A 35 8.09 8.21 -3.68
N PHE A 36 8.62 8.04 -2.47
CA PHE A 36 7.95 7.30 -1.40
C PHE A 36 6.62 7.95 -0.99
N TYR A 37 6.60 9.27 -0.76
CA TYR A 37 5.39 9.99 -0.37
C TYR A 37 4.37 10.05 -1.50
N LEU A 38 4.84 10.13 -2.75
CA LEU A 38 3.99 10.07 -3.92
C LEU A 38 3.31 8.69 -4.06
N ALA A 39 4.08 7.61 -3.87
CA ALA A 39 3.54 6.26 -3.86
C ALA A 39 2.51 6.08 -2.73
N ALA A 40 2.82 6.55 -1.52
CA ALA A 40 1.89 6.49 -0.38
C ALA A 40 0.58 7.25 -0.67
N ALA A 41 0.65 8.49 -1.16
CA ALA A 41 -0.53 9.27 -1.52
C ALA A 41 -1.34 8.63 -2.66
N TRP A 42 -0.66 8.02 -3.64
CA TRP A 42 -1.32 7.26 -4.70
C TRP A 42 -2.07 6.04 -4.17
N HIS A 43 -1.44 5.25 -3.29
CA HIS A 43 -2.07 4.09 -2.67
C HIS A 43 -3.30 4.47 -1.85
N GLU A 44 -3.22 5.55 -1.05
CA GLU A 44 -4.36 6.05 -0.29
C GLU A 44 -5.49 6.54 -1.19
N ALA A 45 -5.18 7.28 -2.25
CA ALA A 45 -6.17 7.76 -3.19
C ALA A 45 -6.86 6.61 -3.95
N LYS A 46 -6.10 5.56 -4.30
CA LYS A 46 -6.65 4.32 -4.87
C LYS A 46 -7.56 3.62 -3.86
N ALA A 47 -7.12 3.45 -2.62
CA ALA A 47 -7.90 2.79 -1.57
C ALA A 47 -9.20 3.53 -1.23
N ALA A 48 -9.22 4.87 -1.33
CA ALA A 48 -10.41 5.68 -1.12
C ALA A 48 -11.50 5.46 -2.19
N GLN A 49 -11.11 5.09 -3.41
CA GLN A 49 -12.04 4.76 -4.50
C GLN A 49 -12.46 3.29 -4.50
N MET A 50 -11.79 2.44 -3.73
CA MET A 50 -12.09 1.01 -3.67
C MET A 50 -13.28 0.73 -2.75
N THR A 51 -14.17 -0.11 -3.24
CA THR A 51 -15.24 -0.74 -2.47
C THR A 51 -14.66 -1.64 -1.37
N VAL A 52 -15.49 -1.99 -0.39
CA VAL A 52 -15.08 -2.89 0.70
C VAL A 52 -14.61 -4.27 0.17
N PRO A 53 -15.29 -4.91 -0.81
CA PRO A 53 -14.81 -6.14 -1.43
C PRO A 53 -13.45 -5.99 -2.11
N GLU A 54 -13.25 -4.93 -2.89
CA GLU A 54 -11.97 -4.69 -3.59
C GLU A 54 -10.81 -4.49 -2.60
N ARG A 55 -11.04 -3.76 -1.49
CA ARG A 55 -10.03 -3.62 -0.43
C ARG A 55 -9.70 -4.95 0.24
N ARG A 56 -10.68 -5.83 0.37
CA ARG A 56 -10.47 -7.17 0.94
C ARG A 56 -9.67 -8.05 -0.04
N ALA A 57 -9.98 -8.00 -1.33
CA ALA A 57 -9.26 -8.73 -2.37
C ALA A 57 -7.78 -8.29 -2.46
N ASP A 58 -7.51 -6.97 -2.38
CA ASP A 58 -6.15 -6.43 -2.39
C ASP A 58 -5.33 -6.90 -1.16
N ARG A 59 -5.94 -6.88 0.04
CA ARG A 59 -5.31 -7.41 1.26
C ARG A 59 -4.97 -8.90 1.15
N ILE A 60 -5.90 -9.70 0.64
CA ILE A 60 -5.70 -11.14 0.44
C ILE A 60 -4.55 -11.39 -0.55
N THR A 61 -4.49 -10.61 -1.63
CA THR A 61 -3.42 -10.71 -2.64
C THR A 61 -2.05 -10.38 -2.02
N VAL A 62 -1.96 -9.33 -1.20
CA VAL A 62 -0.74 -8.98 -0.47
C VAL A 62 -0.36 -10.07 0.53
N GLU A 63 -1.33 -10.68 1.21
CA GLU A 63 -1.06 -11.76 2.15
C GLU A 63 -0.52 -13.01 1.45
N ILE A 64 -1.08 -13.39 0.30
CA ILE A 64 -0.56 -14.47 -0.54
C ILE A 64 0.89 -14.18 -0.98
N ASP A 65 1.19 -12.95 -1.39
CA ASP A 65 2.56 -12.59 -1.77
C ASP A 65 3.54 -12.68 -0.58
N ARG A 66 3.11 -12.26 0.61
CA ARG A 66 3.90 -12.36 1.84
C ARG A 66 4.25 -13.80 2.23
N LEU A 67 3.41 -14.78 1.88
CA LEU A 67 3.69 -16.18 2.16
C LEU A 67 4.98 -16.66 1.48
N LYS A 68 5.38 -16.06 0.34
CA LYS A 68 6.64 -16.40 -0.36
C LYS A 68 7.89 -16.13 0.45
N TYR A 69 7.81 -15.22 1.43
CA TYR A 69 8.94 -14.84 2.28
C TYR A 69 8.93 -15.56 3.63
N GLN A 70 8.00 -16.49 3.86
CA GLN A 70 7.99 -17.32 5.06
C GLN A 70 9.16 -18.31 5.05
N SER A 71 9.61 -18.69 6.23
CA SER A 71 10.66 -19.70 6.38
C SER A 71 10.21 -21.03 5.77
N PHE A 72 11.14 -21.75 5.13
CA PHE A 72 10.90 -23.07 4.53
C PHE A 72 10.34 -24.12 5.51
N ARG A 73 10.48 -23.88 6.82
CA ARG A 73 9.95 -24.75 7.90
C ARG A 73 8.45 -24.58 8.11
N VAL A 74 7.85 -23.52 7.57
CA VAL A 74 6.42 -23.23 7.71
C VAL A 74 5.70 -23.78 6.49
N ASN A 75 4.74 -24.68 6.71
CA ASN A 75 3.85 -25.11 5.63
C ASN A 75 2.86 -24.01 5.29
N ILE A 76 3.13 -23.27 4.20
CA ILE A 76 2.30 -22.17 3.73
C ILE A 76 1.11 -22.59 2.87
N GLU A 77 1.11 -23.83 2.35
CA GLU A 77 0.14 -24.30 1.35
C GLU A 77 -1.32 -24.28 1.86
N PRO A 78 -1.65 -24.71 3.09
CA PRO A 78 -3.03 -24.63 3.59
C PRO A 78 -3.52 -23.18 3.68
N ARG A 79 -2.67 -22.27 4.16
CA ARG A 79 -3.02 -20.85 4.31
C ARG A 79 -3.20 -20.20 2.94
N ARG A 80 -2.32 -20.51 1.98
CA ARG A 80 -2.41 -20.04 0.60
C ARG A 80 -3.74 -20.46 -0.05
N ARG A 81 -4.12 -21.73 0.03
CA ARG A 81 -5.40 -22.22 -0.54
C ARG A 81 -6.63 -21.58 0.10
N GLN A 82 -6.60 -21.35 1.41
CA GLN A 82 -7.67 -20.62 2.10
C GLN A 82 -7.83 -19.21 1.52
N LEU A 83 -6.73 -18.47 1.41
CA LEU A 83 -6.71 -17.11 0.87
C LEU A 83 -7.16 -17.07 -0.61
N GLU A 84 -6.73 -18.02 -1.43
CA GLU A 84 -7.16 -18.14 -2.83
C GLU A 84 -8.68 -18.43 -2.93
N THR A 85 -9.22 -19.26 -2.04
CA THR A 85 -10.67 -19.53 -1.97
C THR A 85 -11.45 -18.28 -1.53
N GLU A 86 -10.97 -17.56 -0.51
CA GLU A 86 -11.58 -16.29 -0.09
C GLU A 86 -11.54 -15.25 -1.20
N LEU A 87 -10.46 -15.20 -1.99
CA LEU A 87 -10.35 -14.29 -3.14
C LEU A 87 -11.36 -14.64 -4.23
N ALA A 88 -11.51 -15.93 -4.56
CA ALA A 88 -12.48 -16.39 -5.54
C ALA A 88 -13.92 -16.08 -5.12
N ALA A 89 -14.24 -16.22 -3.84
CA ALA A 89 -15.56 -15.88 -3.28
C ALA A 89 -15.89 -14.38 -3.31
N LEU A 90 -14.89 -13.50 -3.46
CA LEU A 90 -15.10 -12.06 -3.63
C LEU A 90 -15.31 -11.64 -5.09
N ALA A 91 -15.06 -12.54 -6.04
CA ALA A 91 -15.19 -12.31 -7.47
C ALA A 91 -16.49 -12.87 -8.08
N GLY A 92 -17.21 -13.73 -7.33
CA GLY A 92 -18.53 -14.27 -7.69
C GLY A 92 -19.65 -13.57 -6.94
#